data_AF-A0A7C6MJ57-F1
#
_entry.id   AF-A0A7C6MJ57-F1
#
_cell.length_a   1.000
_cell.length_b   1.000
_cell.length_c   1.000
_cell.angle_alpha   90.00
_cell.angle_beta   90.00
_cell.angle_gamma   90.00
#
_symmetry.space_group_name_H-M   'P 1'
#
loop_
_entity.id
_entity.type
_entity.pdbx_description
1 polymer ?
#
loop_
_entity_poly.entity_id
_entity_poly.type
_entity_poly.pdbx_seq_one_letter_code
_entity_poly.pdbx_strand_id
1 'polypeptide(L)'
;MSVTSANLQGQLGVDHFLPKELGKPEFNAATEPELTVRPGTGETIGFETDDEMYVQLHERGSLEKVTAAINAITGPVYVEGAEPGDALKV
;
A
#
# COMPACT_ATOMS: atom_id res chain seq x y z
N MET A 1 5.70 -9.22 19.02
CA MET A 1 6.68 -8.11 19.11
C MET A 1 6.39 -7.19 17.93
N SER A 2 6.06 -5.93 18.16
CA SER A 2 5.81 -4.98 17.05
C SER A 2 7.16 -4.54 16.50
N VAL A 3 7.44 -4.89 15.24
CA VAL A 3 8.59 -4.38 14.50
C VAL A 3 8.17 -3.03 13.92
N THR A 4 8.98 -2.00 14.09
CA THR A 4 8.68 -0.67 13.55
C THR A 4 8.98 -0.60 12.06
N SER A 5 8.29 0.29 11.33
CA SER A 5 8.50 0.49 9.88
C SER A 5 9.96 0.80 9.51
N ALA A 6 10.67 1.56 10.36
CA ALA A 6 12.09 1.86 10.17
C ALA A 6 12.99 0.61 10.25
N ASN A 7 12.66 -0.35 11.12
CA ASN A 7 13.38 -1.62 11.20
C ASN A 7 13.13 -2.50 9.96
N LEU A 8 11.91 -2.45 9.42
CA LEU A 8 11.55 -3.17 8.19
C LEU A 8 12.24 -2.59 6.95
N GLN A 9 12.35 -1.27 6.84
CA GLN A 9 13.11 -0.61 5.75
C GLN A 9 14.55 -1.13 5.67
N GLY A 10 15.27 -1.08 6.81
CA GLY A 10 16.65 -1.54 6.88
C GLY A 10 16.82 -3.05 6.65
N GLN A 11 15.85 -3.87 7.06
CA GLN A 11 15.90 -5.32 6.87
C GLN A 11 15.59 -5.74 5.42
N LEU A 12 14.64 -5.05 4.77
CA LEU A 12 14.22 -5.33 3.40
C LEU A 12 15.15 -4.70 2.35
N GLY A 13 16.03 -3.79 2.76
CA GLY A 13 16.94 -3.08 1.85
C GLY A 13 16.19 -2.13 0.90
N VAL A 14 15.11 -1.54 1.39
CA VAL A 14 14.29 -0.57 0.64
C VAL A 14 14.47 0.82 1.19
N ASP A 15 14.35 1.83 0.33
CA ASP A 15 14.47 3.24 0.70
C ASP A 15 13.23 3.75 1.43
N HIS A 16 12.07 3.19 1.08
CA HIS A 16 10.78 3.48 1.71
C HIS A 16 10.02 2.19 2.03
N PHE A 17 9.15 2.27 3.04
CA PHE A 17 8.28 1.15 3.42
C PHE A 17 6.93 1.71 3.84
N LEU A 18 5.87 1.21 3.21
CA LEU A 18 4.50 1.53 3.54
C LEU A 18 3.84 0.32 4.19
N PRO A 19 3.50 0.40 5.49
CA PRO A 19 2.88 -0.71 6.20
C PRO A 19 1.39 -0.81 5.84
N LYS A 20 0.80 -1.98 6.09
CA LYS A 20 -0.58 -2.29 5.66
C LYS A 20 -1.67 -1.45 6.33
N GLU A 21 -1.38 -0.81 7.47
CA GLU A 21 -2.28 0.12 8.16
C GLU A 21 -2.61 1.36 7.32
N LEU A 22 -1.81 1.63 6.27
CA LEU A 22 -2.08 2.70 5.31
C LEU A 22 -3.07 2.28 4.21
N GLY A 23 -3.58 1.05 4.27
CA GLY A 23 -4.56 0.51 3.33
C GLY A 23 -5.84 1.35 3.22
N LYS A 24 -6.23 1.68 1.98
CA LYS A 24 -7.47 2.40 1.64
C LYS A 24 -8.42 1.46 0.87
N PRO A 25 -9.75 1.64 0.98
CA PRO A 25 -10.72 0.76 0.32
C PRO A 25 -10.98 1.13 -1.15
N GLU A 26 -10.46 2.27 -1.63
CA GLU A 26 -10.76 2.78 -2.97
C GLU A 26 -9.59 3.57 -3.56
N PHE A 27 -9.57 3.67 -4.89
CA PHE A 27 -8.75 4.65 -5.61
C PHE A 27 -9.51 5.97 -5.70
N ASN A 28 -9.06 6.99 -4.94
CA ASN A 28 -9.72 8.28 -4.88
C ASN A 28 -8.69 9.42 -4.94
N ALA A 29 -8.82 10.30 -5.94
CA ALA A 29 -7.92 11.42 -6.20
C ALA A 29 -7.92 12.50 -5.11
N ALA A 30 -8.91 12.52 -4.21
CA ALA A 30 -8.95 13.43 -3.06
C ALA A 30 -8.20 12.88 -1.83
N THR A 31 -7.66 11.66 -1.89
CA THR A 31 -6.88 11.06 -0.80
C THR A 31 -5.49 11.67 -0.78
N GLU A 32 -5.07 12.20 0.37
CA GLU A 32 -3.70 12.70 0.56
C GLU A 32 -2.68 11.56 0.36
N PRO A 33 -1.53 11.83 -0.27
CA PRO A 33 -0.50 10.83 -0.48
C PRO A 33 0.19 10.45 0.83
N GLU A 34 0.43 9.16 1.00
CA GLU A 34 1.20 8.61 2.12
C GLU A 34 2.71 8.73 1.88
N LEU A 35 3.11 8.88 0.62
CA LEU A 35 4.50 9.03 0.18
C LEU A 35 4.54 9.85 -1.11
N THR A 36 5.49 10.77 -1.19
CA THR A 36 5.87 11.45 -2.43
C THR A 36 7.25 10.99 -2.86
N VAL A 37 7.41 10.63 -4.13
CA VAL A 37 8.69 10.18 -4.71
C VAL A 37 9.03 10.93 -5.99
N ARG A 38 10.33 10.98 -6.29
CA ARG A 38 10.85 11.49 -7.56
C ARG A 38 11.11 10.35 -8.53
N PRO A 39 10.67 10.44 -9.80
CA PRO A 39 10.96 9.39 -10.78
C PRO A 39 12.46 9.34 -11.11
N GLY A 40 12.94 8.14 -11.45
CA GLY A 40 14.29 7.93 -11.99
C GLY A 40 15.44 8.02 -10.96
N THR A 41 15.14 8.09 -9.67
CA THR A 41 16.16 8.09 -8.60
C THR A 41 16.79 6.72 -8.35
N GLY A 42 16.08 5.65 -8.73
CA GLY A 42 16.43 4.28 -8.37
C GLY A 42 16.00 3.89 -6.96
N GLU A 43 15.30 4.77 -6.23
CA GLU A 43 14.70 4.46 -4.93
C GLU A 43 13.68 3.32 -5.07
N THR A 44 13.63 2.48 -4.03
CA THR A 44 12.78 1.30 -3.94
C THR A 44 11.77 1.45 -2.82
N ILE A 45 10.55 1.00 -3.07
CA ILE A 45 9.43 1.08 -2.11
C ILE A 45 8.98 -0.34 -1.78
N GLY A 46 9.05 -0.70 -0.51
CA GLY A 46 8.39 -1.89 0.03
C GLY A 46 6.95 -1.59 0.40
N PHE A 47 6.02 -2.41 -0.08
CA PHE A 47 4.62 -2.35 0.33
C PHE A 47 4.27 -3.59 1.15
N GLU A 48 3.75 -3.40 2.34
CA GLU A 48 3.05 -4.45 3.06
C GLU A 48 1.57 -4.43 2.66
N THR A 49 1.00 -5.60 2.38
CA THR A 49 -0.40 -5.78 1.98
C THR A 49 -1.10 -6.72 2.94
N ASP A 50 -2.43 -6.62 3.02
CA ASP A 50 -3.26 -7.44 3.92
C ASP A 50 -4.19 -8.37 3.13
N ASP A 51 -4.26 -9.64 3.53
CA ASP A 51 -5.11 -10.67 2.94
C ASP A 51 -6.25 -11.13 3.87
N GLU A 52 -6.42 -10.46 5.01
CA GLU A 52 -7.39 -10.78 6.07
C GLU A 52 -8.82 -10.95 5.53
N MET A 53 -9.22 -10.20 4.50
CA MET A 53 -10.52 -10.38 3.85
C MET A 53 -10.69 -11.78 3.28
N TYR A 54 -9.67 -12.31 2.60
CA TYR A 54 -9.72 -13.64 1.99
C TYR A 54 -9.68 -14.74 3.05
N VAL A 55 -8.91 -14.52 4.13
CA VAL A 55 -8.91 -15.41 5.31
C VAL A 55 -10.33 -15.49 5.89
N GLN A 56 -10.95 -14.35 6.17
CA GLN A 56 -12.31 -14.31 6.70
C GLN A 56 -13.33 -14.91 5.73
N LEU A 57 -13.20 -14.67 4.43
CA LEU A 57 -14.09 -15.26 3.43
C LEU A 57 -13.99 -16.78 3.43
N HIS A 58 -12.77 -17.31 3.49
CA HIS A 58 -12.52 -18.75 3.57
C HIS A 58 -13.13 -19.36 4.84
N GLU A 59 -12.91 -18.75 6.00
CA GLU A 59 -13.38 -19.26 7.29
C GLU A 59 -14.89 -19.10 7.50
N ARG A 60 -15.48 -18.00 7.04
CA ARG A 60 -16.88 -17.64 7.34
C ARG A 60 -17.84 -18.06 6.22
N GLY A 61 -17.31 -18.38 5.04
CA GLY A 61 -18.04 -18.95 3.91
C GLY A 61 -19.03 -18.00 3.22
N SER A 62 -19.01 -16.70 3.52
CA SER A 62 -19.84 -15.68 2.87
C SER A 62 -19.23 -14.30 3.02
N LEU A 63 -19.30 -13.49 1.95
CA LEU A 63 -18.86 -12.08 1.95
C LEU A 63 -19.65 -11.23 2.95
N GLU A 64 -20.92 -11.54 3.22
CA GLU A 64 -21.75 -10.79 4.19
C GLU A 64 -21.22 -10.88 5.63
N LYS A 65 -20.40 -11.90 5.90
CA LYS A 65 -19.79 -12.13 7.22
C LYS A 65 -18.36 -11.60 7.30
N VAL A 66 -17.81 -11.07 6.21
CA VAL A 66 -16.48 -10.45 6.20
C VAL A 66 -16.59 -9.06 6.82
N THR A 67 -15.68 -8.77 7.74
CA THR A 67 -15.58 -7.47 8.41
C THR A 67 -14.32 -6.70 8.01
N ALA A 68 -13.33 -7.38 7.43
CA ALA A 68 -12.13 -6.75 6.91
C ALA A 68 -12.42 -5.90 5.65
N ALA A 69 -11.56 -4.92 5.40
CA ALA A 69 -11.64 -4.12 4.18
C ALA A 69 -11.42 -5.02 2.95
N ILE A 70 -12.35 -4.94 1.99
CA ILE A 70 -12.22 -5.67 0.73
C ILE A 70 -11.13 -5.00 -0.10
N ASN A 71 -10.13 -5.79 -0.52
CA ASN A 71 -9.01 -5.35 -1.35
C ASN A 71 -8.36 -4.06 -0.85
N ALA A 72 -7.91 -4.04 0.40
CA ALA A 72 -7.20 -2.89 0.95
C ALA A 72 -5.96 -2.54 0.10
N ILE A 73 -5.82 -1.27 -0.27
CA ILE A 73 -4.78 -0.76 -1.16
C ILE A 73 -3.80 0.10 -0.36
N THR A 74 -2.57 -0.38 -0.16
CA THR A 74 -1.54 0.38 0.57
C THR A 74 -1.04 1.55 -0.28
N GLY A 75 -1.25 2.78 0.18
CA GLY A 75 -0.91 4.03 -0.53
C GLY A 75 -1.89 5.17 -0.22
N PRO A 76 -2.01 6.20 -1.08
CA PRO A 76 -1.40 6.33 -2.42
C PRO A 76 0.02 6.89 -2.41
N VAL A 77 0.77 6.59 -3.48
CA VAL A 77 2.09 7.19 -3.75
C VAL A 77 1.95 8.27 -4.81
N TYR A 78 2.39 9.49 -4.48
CA TYR A 78 2.47 10.60 -5.43
C TYR A 78 3.83 10.57 -6.15
N VAL A 79 3.80 10.58 -7.48
CA VAL A 79 5.02 10.64 -8.31
C VAL A 79 5.17 12.05 -8.84
N GLU A 80 6.24 12.75 -8.45
CA GLU A 80 6.47 14.13 -8.85
C GLU A 80 6.54 14.27 -10.38
N GLY A 81 5.77 15.23 -10.91
CA GLY A 81 5.74 15.56 -12.33
C GLY A 81 4.92 14.61 -13.21
N ALA A 82 4.28 13.58 -12.65
CA ALA A 82 3.33 12.76 -13.40
C ALA A 82 2.02 13.54 -13.66
N GLU A 83 1.60 13.61 -14.91
CA GLU A 83 0.39 14.32 -15.34
C GLU A 83 -0.60 13.38 -16.06
N PRO A 84 -1.90 13.76 -16.17
CA PRO A 84 -2.86 12.99 -16.94
C PRO A 84 -2.40 12.76 -18.40
N GLY A 85 -2.28 11.49 -18.79
CA GLY A 85 -1.78 11.08 -20.11
C GLY A 85 -0.41 10.41 -20.06
N ASP A 86 0.33 10.57 -18.97
CA ASP A 86 1.58 9.85 -18.73
C ASP A 86 1.32 8.38 -18.35
N ALA A 87 2.38 7.58 -18.46
CA ALA A 87 2.40 6.20 -17.99
C ALA A 87 3.42 6.02 -16.87
N LEU A 88 3.01 5.37 -15.78
CA LEU A 88 3.92 4.90 -14.74
C LEU A 88 4.40 3.49 -15.07
N LYS A 89 5.72 3.29 -15.05
CA LYS A 89 6.33 1.95 -15.06
C LYS A 89 6.65 1.56 -13.63
N VAL A 90 6.02 0.49 -13.16
CA VAL A 90 6.26 -0.15 -11.86
C VAL A 90 7.00 -1.46 -12.05
#